data_AF-I2JH96-F1
#
_entry.id   AF-I2JH96-F1
#
_cell.length_a   1.000
_cell.length_b   1.000
_cell.length_c   1.000
_cell.angle_alpha   90.00
_cell.angle_beta   90.00
_cell.angle_gamma   90.00
#
_symmetry.space_group_name_H-M   'P 1'
#
loop_
_entity.id
_entity.type
_entity.pdbx_description
1 polymer ?
#
loop_
_entity_poly.entity_id
_entity_poly.type
_entity_poly.pdbx_seq_one_letter_code
_entity_poly.pdbx_strand_id
1 'polypeptide(L)'
;MRAASIKKLLAPLILAGASTSNFAVELGRIEGFGPVSRGFAGGGVAHATGAAAIILNPAELLSNKPGHEFMVQVSEIQAAIDVRNEQTHEIVHTANLGNNRGPYDLPEVAYSYRGDD
;
A
#
# COMPACT_ATOMS: atom_id res chain seq x y z
N MET A 1 8.45 42.33 -9.00
CA MET A 1 7.67 41.07 -8.87
C MET A 1 7.80 40.32 -10.18
N ARG A 2 8.52 39.19 -10.23
CA ARG A 2 8.75 38.42 -11.46
C ARG A 2 7.56 37.50 -11.72
N ALA A 3 6.88 37.70 -12.85
CA ALA A 3 5.81 36.80 -13.30
C ALA A 3 6.39 35.40 -13.56
N ALA A 4 5.93 34.40 -12.81
CA ALA A 4 6.29 33.00 -13.07
C ALA A 4 5.67 32.58 -14.41
N SER A 5 6.49 32.07 -15.33
CA SER A 5 6.08 31.61 -16.65
C SER A 5 5.02 30.50 -16.53
N ILE A 6 3.87 30.69 -17.17
CA ILE A 6 2.73 29.75 -17.24
C ILE A 6 3.15 28.32 -17.59
N LYS A 7 4.23 28.15 -18.38
CA LYS A 7 4.79 26.84 -18.72
C LYS A 7 5.32 26.05 -17.51
N LYS A 8 5.73 26.73 -16.44
CA LYS A 8 6.22 26.09 -15.19
C LYS A 8 5.08 25.60 -14.27
N LEU A 9 3.85 26.06 -14.50
CA LEU A 9 2.65 25.67 -13.73
C LEU A 9 1.90 24.48 -14.34
N LEU A 10 2.13 24.15 -15.61
CA LEU A 10 1.47 23.06 -16.32
C LEU A 10 2.03 21.66 -15.97
N ALA A 11 3.32 21.57 -15.61
CA ALA A 11 3.96 20.30 -15.27
C ALA A 11 3.37 19.58 -14.03
N PRO A 12 3.09 20.24 -12.88
CA PRO A 12 2.50 19.56 -11.73
C PRO A 12 1.03 19.15 -11.95
N LEU A 13 0.30 19.83 -12.84
CA LEU A 13 -1.11 19.55 -13.10
C LEU A 13 -1.32 18.26 -13.93
N ILE A 14 -0.39 17.94 -14.82
CA ILE A 14 -0.41 16.69 -15.60
C ILE A 14 -0.06 15.49 -14.71
N LEU A 15 0.77 15.68 -13.68
CA LEU A 15 1.14 14.61 -12.75
C LEU A 15 0.01 14.26 -11.76
N ALA A 16 -0.86 15.21 -11.43
CA ALA A 16 -2.00 14.98 -10.52
C ALA A 16 -3.16 14.18 -11.17
N GLY A 17 -3.30 14.25 -12.50
CA GLY A 17 -4.41 13.63 -13.24
C GLY A 17 -4.30 12.12 -13.47
N ALA A 18 -3.16 11.50 -13.15
CA ALA A 18 -2.93 10.06 -13.35
C ALA A 18 -3.30 9.19 -12.14
N SER A 19 -3.88 9.78 -11.08
CA SER A 19 -4.21 9.09 -9.83
C SER A 19 -5.56 8.35 -9.94
N THR A 20 -5.68 7.37 -10.84
CA THR A 20 -6.82 6.45 -10.78
C THR A 20 -6.66 5.59 -9.53
N SER A 21 -7.60 5.70 -8.59
CA SER A 21 -7.74 4.84 -7.42
C SER A 21 -7.83 3.38 -7.86
N ASN A 22 -6.69 2.70 -7.84
CA ASN A 22 -6.54 1.32 -8.25
C ASN A 22 -7.09 0.42 -7.13
N PHE A 23 -7.87 -0.61 -7.47
CA PHE A 23 -8.46 -1.58 -6.53
C PHE A 23 -7.45 -2.28 -5.59
N ALA A 24 -6.14 -2.08 -5.79
CA ALA A 24 -5.07 -2.49 -4.88
C ALA A 24 -5.21 -1.92 -3.45
N VAL A 25 -5.81 -0.73 -3.29
CA VAL A 25 -6.03 -0.12 -1.96
C VAL A 25 -6.99 -0.96 -1.11
N GLU A 26 -7.91 -1.69 -1.74
CA GLU A 26 -8.93 -2.49 -1.04
C GLU A 26 -8.35 -3.79 -0.44
N LEU A 27 -7.44 -4.47 -1.16
CA LEU A 27 -6.70 -5.63 -0.65
C LEU A 27 -5.79 -5.25 0.53
N GLY A 28 -5.08 -4.12 0.42
CA GLY A 28 -4.20 -3.65 1.50
C GLY A 28 -4.95 -3.38 2.81
N ARG A 29 -6.23 -3.01 2.75
CA ARG A 29 -7.07 -2.83 3.94
C ARG A 29 -7.43 -4.15 4.63
N ILE A 30 -7.54 -5.25 3.89
CA ILE A 30 -7.85 -6.57 4.45
C ILE A 30 -6.58 -7.23 5.00
N GLU A 31 -5.46 -7.13 4.28
CA GLU A 31 -4.18 -7.72 4.71
C GLU A 31 -3.49 -6.90 5.82
N GLY A 32 -3.76 -5.59 5.87
CA GLY A 32 -3.11 -4.67 6.79
C GLY A 32 -1.87 -3.97 6.22
N PHE A 33 -1.49 -2.87 6.89
CA PHE A 33 -0.34 -2.04 6.53
C PHE A 33 0.77 -2.20 7.58
N GLY A 34 2.03 -2.21 7.15
CA GLY A 34 3.15 -2.49 8.05
C GLY A 34 3.25 -3.95 8.51
N PRO A 35 4.36 -4.32 9.17
CA PRO A 35 4.63 -5.70 9.55
C PRO A 35 3.75 -6.17 10.72
N VAL A 36 3.36 -5.25 11.62
CA VAL A 36 2.54 -5.56 12.80
C VAL A 36 1.11 -5.91 12.39
N SER A 37 0.47 -5.09 11.56
CA SER A 37 -0.91 -5.36 11.12
C SER A 37 -1.00 -6.63 10.27
N ARG A 38 -0.05 -6.82 9.32
CA ARG A 38 0.00 -8.05 8.50
C ARG A 38 0.28 -9.31 9.30
N GLY A 39 1.20 -9.24 10.28
CA GLY A 39 1.43 -10.32 11.23
C GLY A 39 0.19 -10.65 12.08
N PHE A 40 -0.77 -9.71 12.17
CA PHE A 40 -2.04 -9.87 12.86
C PHE A 40 -3.24 -10.03 11.90
N ALA A 41 -2.99 -10.58 10.70
CA ALA A 41 -4.01 -10.86 9.68
C ALA A 41 -4.89 -9.64 9.34
N GLY A 42 -4.27 -8.46 9.24
CA GLY A 42 -4.95 -7.19 8.93
C GLY A 42 -5.55 -6.47 10.13
N GLY A 43 -5.45 -7.04 11.33
CA GLY A 43 -5.87 -6.36 12.55
C GLY A 43 -5.02 -5.12 12.86
N GLY A 44 -5.56 -4.20 13.66
CA GLY A 44 -4.84 -2.96 14.02
C GLY A 44 -5.72 -1.70 14.12
N VAL A 45 -7.03 -1.83 13.96
CA VAL A 45 -7.98 -0.70 14.12
C VAL A 45 -7.95 -0.13 15.54
N ALA A 46 -7.66 -0.94 16.55
CA ALA A 46 -7.59 -0.52 17.96
C ALA A 46 -6.33 -1.10 18.66
N HIS A 47 -5.24 -1.21 17.91
CA HIS A 47 -3.96 -1.72 18.42
C HIS A 47 -2.82 -0.97 17.73
N ALA A 48 -1.78 -0.63 18.50
CA ALA A 48 -0.60 0.04 17.99
C ALA A 48 0.06 -0.78 16.86
N THR A 49 0.04 -0.23 15.65
CA THR A 49 0.66 -0.83 14.45
C THR A 49 1.92 -0.07 14.01
N GLY A 50 2.40 0.86 14.84
CA GLY A 50 3.53 1.72 14.53
C GLY A 50 3.16 2.80 13.50
N ALA A 51 4.12 3.21 12.68
CA ALA A 51 4.01 4.25 11.68
C ALA A 51 3.03 3.87 10.55
N ALA A 52 2.77 2.57 10.35
CA ALA A 52 1.76 2.09 9.41
C ALA A 52 0.32 2.48 9.80
N ALA A 53 0.09 2.87 11.06
CA ALA A 53 -1.20 3.40 11.52
C ALA A 53 -1.65 4.64 10.72
N ILE A 54 -0.73 5.37 10.06
CA ILE A 54 -1.05 6.49 9.16
C ILE A 54 -2.08 6.09 8.08
N ILE A 55 -2.06 4.84 7.60
CA ILE A 55 -2.97 4.35 6.57
C ILE A 55 -4.15 3.57 7.18
N LEU A 56 -3.90 2.77 8.22
CA LEU A 56 -4.90 1.87 8.81
C LEU A 56 -5.90 2.61 9.72
N ASN A 57 -5.42 3.24 10.79
CA ASN A 57 -6.18 4.10 11.70
C ASN A 57 -5.23 5.12 12.34
N PRO A 58 -5.21 6.38 11.86
CA PRO A 58 -4.28 7.39 12.38
C PRO A 58 -4.43 7.69 13.87
N ALA A 59 -5.58 7.39 14.49
CA ALA A 59 -5.76 7.55 15.93
C ALA A 59 -4.82 6.64 16.74
N GLU A 60 -4.45 5.48 16.20
CA GLU A 60 -3.51 4.56 16.87
C GLU A 60 -2.06 5.04 16.87
N LEU A 61 -1.72 6.12 16.15
CA LEU A 61 -0.42 6.80 16.34
C LEU A 61 -0.27 7.32 17.76
N LEU A 62 -1.38 7.63 18.43
CA LEU A 62 -1.42 8.00 19.85
C LEU A 62 -1.24 6.81 20.78
N SER A 63 -1.30 5.57 20.30
CA SER A 63 -1.05 4.35 21.08
C SER A 63 0.41 3.88 21.02
N ASN A 64 1.24 4.45 20.13
CA ASN A 64 2.65 4.12 20.00
C ASN A 64 3.46 4.54 21.25
N LYS A 65 4.78 4.43 21.27
CA LYS A 65 5.61 5.03 22.35
C LYS A 65 5.96 6.47 21.97
N PRO A 66 6.24 7.38 22.93
CA PRO A 66 6.74 8.70 22.57
C PRO A 66 8.10 8.58 21.86
N GLY A 67 8.43 9.57 21.03
CA GLY A 67 9.66 9.63 20.27
C GLY A 67 9.46 9.39 18.77
N HIS A 68 10.54 8.94 18.14
CA HIS A 68 10.64 8.78 16.69
C HIS A 68 10.47 7.32 16.32
N GLU A 69 9.67 7.05 15.29
CA GLU A 69 9.55 5.73 14.70
C GLU A 69 9.77 5.81 13.19
N PHE A 70 10.63 4.94 12.68
CA PHE A 70 10.92 4.79 11.27
C PHE A 70 10.68 3.34 10.86
N MET A 71 9.88 3.15 9.82
CA MET A 71 9.50 1.85 9.30
C MET A 71 9.97 1.73 7.85
N VAL A 72 10.56 0.57 7.55
CA VAL A 72 10.88 0.14 6.19
C VAL A 72 10.40 -1.29 6.03
N GLN A 73 9.62 -1.54 4.99
CA GLN A 73 9.10 -2.86 4.63
C GLN A 73 9.16 -3.03 3.13
N VAL A 74 9.35 -4.28 2.68
CA VAL A 74 9.10 -4.68 1.30
C VAL A 74 8.10 -5.82 1.36
N SER A 75 7.02 -5.70 0.61
CA SER A 75 5.98 -6.72 0.52
C SER A 75 5.95 -7.33 -0.86
N GLU A 76 6.13 -8.64 -0.97
CA GLU A 76 5.99 -9.35 -2.23
C GLU A 76 4.58 -9.92 -2.37
N ILE A 77 3.89 -9.64 -3.47
CA ILE A 77 2.56 -10.17 -3.76
C ILE A 77 2.67 -11.17 -4.92
N GLN A 78 2.41 -12.44 -4.63
CA GLN A 78 2.34 -13.52 -5.61
C GLN A 78 0.90 -14.04 -5.72
N ALA A 79 0.26 -13.82 -6.86
CA ALA A 79 -1.10 -14.31 -7.12
C ALA A 79 -1.05 -15.58 -7.97
N ALA A 80 -1.68 -16.65 -7.49
CA ALA A 80 -1.93 -17.87 -8.26
C ALA A 80 -3.45 -18.00 -8.48
N ILE A 81 -3.89 -17.91 -9.74
CA ILE A 81 -5.30 -17.98 -10.11
C ILE A 81 -5.48 -19.07 -11.14
N ASP A 82 -6.36 -20.03 -10.85
CA ASP A 82 -6.75 -21.10 -11.77
C ASP A 82 -8.22 -20.94 -12.15
N VAL A 83 -8.49 -20.98 -13.46
CA VAL A 83 -9.85 -20.85 -14.00
C VAL A 83 -10.20 -22.12 -14.75
N ARG A 84 -11.31 -22.76 -14.37
CA ARG A 84 -11.82 -23.96 -15.04
C ARG A 84 -13.11 -23.64 -15.79
N ASN A 85 -13.19 -24.10 -17.04
CA ASN A 85 -14.44 -24.14 -17.77
C ASN A 85 -15.27 -25.36 -17.31
N GLU A 86 -16.47 -25.14 -16.78
CA GLU A 86 -17.30 -26.23 -16.26
C GLU A 86 -17.90 -27.12 -17.35
N GLN A 87 -18.09 -26.61 -18.57
CA GLN A 87 -18.66 -27.36 -19.69
C GLN A 87 -17.61 -28.19 -20.43
N THR A 88 -16.43 -27.61 -20.71
CA THR A 88 -15.35 -28.29 -21.46
C THR A 88 -14.35 -28.99 -20.54
N HIS A 89 -14.38 -28.68 -19.25
CA HIS A 89 -13.39 -29.11 -18.24
C HIS A 89 -11.95 -28.64 -18.49
N GLU A 90 -11.73 -27.73 -19.43
CA GLU A 90 -10.44 -27.09 -19.66
C GLU A 90 -10.05 -26.20 -18.48
N ILE A 91 -8.75 -26.15 -18.16
CA ILE A 91 -8.20 -25.34 -17.06
C ILE A 91 -7.16 -24.39 -17.64
N VAL A 92 -7.29 -23.12 -17.30
CA VAL A 92 -6.28 -22.09 -17.54
C VAL A 92 -5.67 -21.69 -16.21
N HIS A 93 -4.38 -21.92 -16.09
CA HIS A 93 -3.61 -21.50 -14.93
C HIS A 93 -3.05 -20.10 -15.16
N THR A 94 -2.82 -19.37 -14.08
CA THR A 94 -1.84 -18.28 -14.04
C THR A 94 -0.44 -18.91 -14.08
N ALA A 95 -0.16 -19.66 -15.14
CA ALA A 95 1.17 -20.18 -15.40
C ALA A 95 2.03 -19.04 -15.96
N ASN A 96 3.34 -19.13 -15.69
CA ASN A 96 4.45 -18.24 -16.04
C ASN A 96 4.53 -17.80 -17.53
N LEU A 97 3.49 -17.13 -18.04
CA LEU A 97 3.30 -16.82 -19.46
C LEU A 97 3.69 -15.37 -19.80
N GLY A 98 4.48 -14.69 -18.97
CA GLY A 98 5.07 -13.40 -19.34
C GLY A 98 5.57 -12.54 -18.17
N ASN A 99 6.48 -11.61 -18.49
CA ASN A 99 7.15 -10.69 -17.55
C ASN A 99 6.22 -9.74 -16.75
N ASN A 100 4.90 -9.72 -17.02
CA ASN A 100 3.94 -8.82 -16.36
C ASN A 100 2.97 -9.57 -15.43
N ARG A 101 3.38 -10.74 -14.93
CA ARG A 101 2.57 -11.62 -14.04
C ARG A 101 3.37 -12.17 -12.86
N GLY A 102 4.58 -11.68 -12.63
CA GLY A 102 5.46 -12.12 -11.54
C GLY A 102 5.07 -11.55 -10.19
N PRO A 103 5.79 -11.93 -9.12
CA PRO A 103 5.70 -11.24 -7.83
C PRO A 103 5.81 -9.73 -8.01
N TYR A 104 4.91 -9.00 -7.36
CA TYR A 104 4.99 -7.54 -7.28
C TYR A 104 5.59 -7.14 -5.93
N ASP A 105 6.75 -6.51 -5.96
CA ASP A 105 7.39 -5.92 -4.78
C ASP A 105 6.84 -4.53 -4.50
N LEU A 106 6.29 -4.35 -3.30
CA LEU A 106 5.74 -3.10 -2.80
C LEU A 106 6.60 -2.61 -1.63
N PRO A 107 7.52 -1.67 -1.86
CA PRO A 107 8.24 -1.01 -0.78
C PRO A 107 7.33 -0.05 -0.03
N GLU A 108 7.41 -0.08 1.29
CA GLU A 108 6.70 0.81 2.20
C GLU A 108 7.73 1.48 3.12
N VAL A 109 7.66 2.80 3.22
CA VAL A 109 8.50 3.61 4.11
C VAL A 109 7.61 4.58 4.84
N ALA A 110 7.72 4.61 6.17
CA ALA A 110 6.97 5.53 7.00
C ALA A 110 7.84 6.10 8.12
N TYR A 111 7.52 7.33 8.52
CA TYR A 111 8.09 7.99 9.67
C TYR A 111 6.97 8.61 10.49
N SER A 112 7.02 8.43 11.80
CA SER A 112 6.13 9.10 12.74
C SER A 112 6.92 9.68 13.90
N TYR A 113 6.40 10.77 14.45
CA TYR A 113 6.89 11.37 15.68
C TYR A 113 5.71 11.59 16.60
N ARG A 114 5.84 11.12 17.83
CA ARG A 114 4.90 11.42 18.90
C ARG A 114 5.64 12.17 20.00
N GLY A 115 5.15 13.36 20.34
CA GLY A 115 5.65 14.11 21.50
C GLY A 115 5.36 13.37 22.81
N ASP A 116 6.07 13.77 23.85
CA ASP A 116 5.59 13.59 25.22
C ASP A 116 4.48 14.62 25.46
N ASP A 117 3.37 14.20 26.07
CA ASP A 117 2.29 15.12 26.49
C ASP A 117 2.78 16.12 27.56
#